data_AF-A0A1G1QJZ1-F1
#
_entry.id   AF-A0A1G1QJZ1-F1
#
_cell.length_a   1.000
_cell.length_b   1.000
_cell.length_c   1.000
_cell.angle_alpha   90.00
_cell.angle_beta   90.00
_cell.angle_gamma   90.00
#
_symmetry.space_group_name_H-M   'P 1'
#
loop_
_entity.id
_entity.type
_entity.pdbx_description
1 polymer ?
#
loop_
_entity_poly.entity_id
_entity_poly.type
_entity_poly.pdbx_seq_one_letter_code
_entity_poly.pdbx_strand_id
1 'polypeptide(L)'
;MLDLNSFGKFETAWCPGCGDFGILEALKDALVKLNLEPHKIVLVSGIGQAAKLPHYLYANVFNGLHGRAIPAATGIKMANNKLAVLVTSGDGDIYGEGGNHLIHAIRRNINITVIVHNNQVYALTKGQASPTSDLGYVTKVQPQGVIDEPIHPLTMSIALGAGFVARGFAGDKEHLSLMIQEGVKYRGLAIIDVLQWCVTFNKKNNFAWYKKRIYKLGPEYDSSDKTKALEKSLEWGDRIPLGIIYKNGRPSFEEAYGLPKDKALVNEEIEPGKVSLALKEFL
;
A
#
# COMPACT_ATOMS: atom_id res chain seq x y z
N MET A 1 -22.38 -16.06 2.56
CA MET A 1 -22.04 -14.62 2.59
C MET A 1 -20.79 -14.50 3.44
N LEU A 2 -19.76 -13.78 2.99
CA LEU A 2 -18.53 -13.62 3.77
C LEU A 2 -18.77 -12.75 5.00
N ASP A 3 -18.03 -13.01 6.06
CA ASP A 3 -18.04 -12.27 7.32
C ASP A 3 -16.61 -12.13 7.88
N LEU A 4 -16.44 -11.45 9.02
CA LEU A 4 -15.11 -11.27 9.61
C LEU A 4 -14.45 -12.61 10.02
N ASN A 5 -15.25 -13.64 10.36
CA ASN A 5 -14.74 -14.96 10.74
C ASN A 5 -14.13 -15.69 9.55
N SER A 6 -14.58 -15.39 8.33
CA SER A 6 -14.02 -15.91 7.08
C SER A 6 -12.52 -15.60 6.92
N PHE A 7 -12.01 -14.58 7.64
CA PHE A 7 -10.59 -14.17 7.64
C PHE A 7 -9.82 -14.61 8.89
N GLY A 8 -10.45 -15.39 9.78
CA GLY A 8 -9.82 -15.96 10.97
C GLY A 8 -9.44 -14.95 12.05
N LYS A 9 -9.03 -15.48 13.20
CA LYS A 9 -8.50 -14.72 14.34
C LYS A 9 -7.18 -15.35 14.75
N PHE A 10 -6.14 -14.54 14.85
CA PHE A 10 -4.77 -14.99 15.09
C PHE A 10 -4.16 -14.19 16.23
N GLU A 11 -3.27 -14.83 16.98
CA GLU A 11 -2.41 -14.13 17.92
C GLU A 11 -1.39 -13.29 17.16
N THR A 12 -1.23 -12.03 17.56
CA THR A 12 -0.33 -11.08 16.90
C THR A 12 0.90 -10.81 17.77
N ALA A 13 2.04 -10.56 17.13
CA ALA A 13 3.28 -10.18 17.82
C ALA A 13 3.47 -8.64 17.91
N TRP A 14 2.41 -7.86 17.71
CA TRP A 14 2.48 -6.39 17.81
C TRP A 14 2.36 -5.92 19.26
N CYS A 15 3.00 -4.79 19.56
CA CYS A 15 2.91 -4.19 20.89
C CYS A 15 1.45 -3.80 21.20
N PRO A 16 0.96 -4.01 22.44
CA PRO A 16 -0.38 -3.57 22.85
C PRO A 16 -0.59 -2.08 22.55
N GLY A 17 -1.65 -1.77 21.80
CA GLY A 17 -1.98 -0.41 21.36
C GLY A 17 -1.32 0.04 20.06
N CYS A 18 -0.60 -0.83 19.33
CA CYS A 18 -0.07 -0.53 18.00
C CYS A 18 -1.17 -0.12 17.01
N GLY A 19 -0.92 0.85 16.13
CA GLY A 19 -1.86 1.22 15.08
C GLY A 19 -2.16 0.10 14.07
N ASP A 20 -1.25 -0.87 13.90
CA ASP A 20 -1.39 -1.97 12.93
C ASP A 20 -2.66 -2.83 13.17
N PHE A 21 -3.15 -2.90 14.41
CA PHE A 21 -4.41 -3.57 14.73
C PHE A 21 -5.61 -2.96 13.99
N GLY A 22 -5.70 -1.63 13.96
CA GLY A 22 -6.78 -0.94 13.25
C GLY A 22 -6.72 -1.13 11.73
N ILE A 23 -5.51 -1.26 11.18
CA ILE A 23 -5.32 -1.55 9.75
C ILE A 23 -5.76 -2.97 9.42
N LEU A 24 -5.40 -3.97 10.25
CA LEU A 24 -5.84 -5.35 10.08
C LEU A 24 -7.37 -5.47 10.11
N GLU A 25 -8.02 -4.80 11.07
CA GLU A 25 -9.48 -4.79 11.16
C GLU A 25 -10.15 -4.10 9.96
N ALA A 26 -9.61 -2.96 9.52
CA ALA A 26 -10.11 -2.24 8.35
C ALA A 26 -9.94 -3.05 7.05
N LEU A 27 -8.83 -3.77 6.90
CA LEU A 27 -8.60 -4.65 5.76
C LEU A 27 -9.61 -5.79 5.75
N LYS A 28 -9.82 -6.49 6.87
CA LYS A 28 -10.83 -7.58 6.96
C LYS A 28 -12.22 -7.07 6.60
N ASP A 29 -12.63 -5.93 7.16
CA ASP A 29 -13.92 -5.31 6.85
C ASP A 29 -14.06 -4.94 5.36
N ALA A 30 -13.00 -4.39 4.75
CA ALA A 30 -12.99 -4.07 3.33
C ALA A 30 -13.15 -5.33 2.45
N LEU A 31 -12.43 -6.41 2.76
CA LEU A 31 -12.49 -7.67 2.01
C LEU A 31 -13.87 -8.33 2.11
N VAL A 32 -14.50 -8.30 3.29
CA VAL A 32 -15.88 -8.75 3.50
C VAL A 32 -16.85 -7.93 2.64
N LYS A 33 -16.77 -6.60 2.68
CA LYS A 33 -17.65 -5.70 1.92
C LYS A 33 -17.48 -5.83 0.41
N LEU A 34 -16.28 -6.17 -0.06
CA LEU A 34 -16.02 -6.49 -1.47
C LEU A 34 -16.43 -7.92 -1.86
N ASN A 35 -16.85 -8.74 -0.89
CA ASN A 35 -17.15 -10.16 -1.06
C ASN A 35 -15.98 -10.92 -1.72
N LEU A 36 -14.74 -10.62 -1.32
CA LEU A 36 -13.53 -11.28 -1.82
C LEU A 36 -13.18 -12.49 -0.95
N GLU A 37 -13.28 -13.68 -1.54
CA GLU A 37 -12.93 -14.92 -0.85
C GLU A 37 -11.42 -15.00 -0.59
N PRO A 38 -10.96 -15.52 0.56
CA PRO A 38 -9.54 -15.64 0.91
C PRO A 38 -8.64 -16.22 -0.20
N HIS A 39 -9.12 -17.24 -0.92
CA HIS A 39 -8.37 -17.90 -2.00
C HIS A 39 -8.17 -17.04 -3.26
N LYS A 40 -8.95 -15.97 -3.43
CA LYS A 40 -8.83 -15.00 -4.53
C LYS A 40 -7.91 -13.81 -4.21
N ILE A 41 -7.41 -13.75 -2.98
CA ILE A 41 -6.60 -12.64 -2.48
C ILE A 41 -5.16 -13.12 -2.34
N VAL A 42 -4.21 -12.28 -2.75
CA VAL A 42 -2.79 -12.46 -2.43
C VAL A 42 -2.30 -11.22 -1.69
N LEU A 43 -1.88 -11.43 -0.45
CA LEU A 43 -1.22 -10.41 0.35
C LEU A 43 0.29 -10.53 0.21
N VAL A 44 0.92 -9.44 -0.17
CA VAL A 44 2.36 -9.37 -0.42
C VAL A 44 2.99 -8.38 0.55
N SER A 45 4.07 -8.77 1.21
CA SER A 45 4.77 -7.92 2.19
C SER A 45 6.28 -7.97 2.00
N GLY A 46 6.95 -6.94 2.50
CA GLY A 46 8.41 -6.90 2.62
C GLY A 46 8.82 -7.34 4.03
N ILE A 47 9.59 -6.50 4.73
CA ILE A 47 10.06 -6.79 6.10
C ILE A 47 9.79 -5.58 7.02
N GLY A 48 9.26 -5.86 8.22
CA GLY A 48 8.88 -4.84 9.21
C GLY A 48 7.76 -5.30 10.15
N GLN A 49 7.35 -4.45 11.09
CA GLN A 49 6.17 -4.77 11.93
C GLN A 49 4.90 -4.81 11.07
N ALA A 50 4.73 -3.83 10.19
CA ALA A 50 3.65 -3.76 9.21
C ALA A 50 3.59 -4.99 8.29
N ALA A 51 4.77 -5.45 7.83
CA ALA A 51 4.90 -6.60 6.94
C ALA A 51 4.46 -7.93 7.58
N LYS A 52 4.19 -7.98 8.89
CA LYS A 52 3.62 -9.16 9.54
C LYS A 52 2.12 -9.32 9.29
N LEU A 53 1.43 -8.26 8.84
CA LEU A 53 -0.03 -8.25 8.67
C LEU A 53 -0.55 -9.47 7.88
N PRO A 54 0.06 -9.90 6.76
CA PRO A 54 -0.41 -11.05 6.00
C PRO A 54 -0.49 -12.36 6.80
N HIS A 55 0.26 -12.50 7.88
CA HIS A 55 0.24 -13.69 8.73
C HIS A 55 -0.95 -13.72 9.72
N TYR A 56 -1.75 -12.66 9.79
CA TYR A 56 -2.82 -12.50 10.80
C TYR A 56 -4.24 -12.53 10.22
N LEU A 57 -4.38 -13.07 9.00
CA LEU A 57 -5.65 -13.36 8.34
C LEU A 57 -5.52 -14.47 7.31
N TYR A 58 -6.62 -15.16 7.00
CA TYR A 58 -6.67 -16.09 5.89
C TYR A 58 -6.62 -15.35 4.55
N ALA A 59 -5.60 -15.63 3.74
CA ALA A 59 -5.42 -15.26 2.34
C ALA A 59 -4.25 -16.09 1.77
N ASN A 60 -3.99 -16.01 0.46
CA ASN A 60 -2.67 -16.41 -0.04
C ASN A 60 -1.64 -15.35 0.39
N VAL A 61 -0.43 -15.78 0.77
CA VAL A 61 0.58 -14.87 1.33
C VAL A 61 1.92 -15.06 0.62
N PHE A 62 2.55 -13.95 0.25
CA PHE A 62 3.97 -13.90 -0.11
C PHE A 62 4.68 -12.89 0.77
N ASN A 63 5.48 -13.36 1.72
CA ASN A 63 6.34 -12.50 2.53
C ASN A 63 7.75 -12.49 1.94
N GLY A 64 8.07 -11.42 1.19
CA GLY A 64 9.30 -11.27 0.44
C GLY A 64 10.46 -10.68 1.24
N LEU A 65 11.39 -10.07 0.52
CA LEU A 65 12.54 -9.36 1.09
C LEU A 65 12.21 -7.88 1.35
N HIS A 66 13.02 -7.23 2.19
CA HIS A 66 12.84 -5.82 2.53
C HIS A 66 12.86 -4.94 1.27
N GLY A 67 11.83 -4.13 1.09
CA GLY A 67 11.62 -3.28 -0.08
C GLY A 67 11.39 -4.03 -1.40
N ARG A 68 11.07 -5.34 -1.39
CA ARG A 68 10.83 -6.15 -2.60
C ARG A 68 9.39 -6.63 -2.76
N ALA A 69 8.46 -6.11 -1.94
CA ALA A 69 7.04 -6.47 -2.02
C ALA A 69 6.41 -6.09 -3.37
N ILE A 70 6.65 -4.87 -3.86
CA ILE A 70 6.07 -4.36 -5.11
C ILE A 70 6.51 -5.17 -6.35
N PRO A 71 7.81 -5.50 -6.53
CA PRO A 71 8.25 -6.38 -7.62
C PRO A 71 7.59 -7.75 -7.59
N ALA A 72 7.51 -8.40 -6.43
CA ALA A 72 6.84 -9.69 -6.28
C ALA A 72 5.35 -9.59 -6.61
N ALA A 73 4.66 -8.58 -6.08
CA ALA A 73 3.25 -8.31 -6.38
C ALA A 73 3.01 -8.06 -7.88
N THR A 74 3.94 -7.37 -8.55
CA THR A 74 3.90 -7.17 -10.00
C THR A 74 3.94 -8.51 -10.73
N GLY A 75 4.90 -9.38 -10.41
CA GLY A 75 4.99 -10.72 -11.00
C GLY A 75 3.74 -11.56 -10.78
N ILE A 76 3.22 -11.58 -9.54
CA ILE A 76 1.99 -12.30 -9.18
C ILE A 76 0.81 -11.79 -10.00
N LYS A 77 0.63 -10.47 -10.11
CA LYS A 77 -0.48 -9.88 -10.85
C LYS A 77 -0.41 -10.17 -12.35
N MET A 78 0.80 -10.11 -12.92
CA MET A 78 1.04 -10.42 -14.32
C MET A 78 0.82 -11.90 -14.64
N ALA A 79 1.22 -12.80 -13.73
CA ALA A 79 1.02 -14.24 -13.89
C ALA A 79 -0.47 -14.62 -13.76
N ASN A 80 -1.19 -14.01 -12.81
CA ASN A 80 -2.60 -14.27 -12.58
C ASN A 80 -3.41 -12.98 -12.37
N ASN A 81 -3.91 -12.42 -13.47
CA ASN A 81 -4.67 -11.17 -13.48
C ASN A 81 -6.04 -11.25 -12.76
N LYS A 82 -6.52 -12.46 -12.43
CA LYS A 82 -7.80 -12.68 -11.73
C LYS A 82 -7.71 -12.51 -10.22
N LEU A 83 -6.50 -12.52 -9.65
CA LEU A 83 -6.29 -12.34 -8.22
C LEU A 83 -6.37 -10.86 -7.82
N ALA A 84 -6.93 -10.60 -6.64
CA ALA A 84 -6.79 -9.33 -5.94
C ALA A 84 -5.43 -9.32 -5.23
N VAL A 85 -4.49 -8.52 -5.73
CA VAL A 85 -3.12 -8.46 -5.20
C VAL A 85 -2.98 -7.17 -4.38
N LEU A 86 -2.74 -7.33 -3.09
CA LEU A 86 -2.56 -6.22 -2.16
C LEU A 86 -1.17 -6.30 -1.53
N VAL A 87 -0.44 -5.20 -1.56
CA VAL A 87 0.82 -5.01 -0.85
C VAL A 87 0.52 -4.35 0.50
N THR A 88 1.05 -4.91 1.58
CA THR A 88 0.93 -4.36 2.95
C THR A 88 2.30 -4.34 3.60
N SER A 89 2.87 -3.15 3.80
CA SER A 89 4.22 -3.01 4.35
C SER A 89 4.45 -1.62 4.96
N GLY A 90 5.61 -1.43 5.59
CA GLY A 90 5.93 -0.19 6.31
C GLY A 90 6.37 0.96 5.39
N ASP A 91 6.27 2.18 5.90
CA ASP A 91 6.87 3.39 5.30
C ASP A 91 8.34 3.22 4.90
N GLY A 92 9.17 2.68 5.78
CA GLY A 92 10.57 2.46 5.49
C GLY A 92 10.83 1.36 4.44
N ASP A 93 9.96 0.35 4.38
CA ASP A 93 10.04 -0.72 3.38
C ASP A 93 9.63 -0.20 2.00
N ILE A 94 8.57 0.60 1.91
CA ILE A 94 8.01 1.07 0.62
C ILE A 94 8.64 2.37 0.14
N TYR A 95 8.81 3.36 1.02
CA TYR A 95 9.36 4.68 0.67
C TYR A 95 10.88 4.76 0.88
N GLY A 96 11.47 3.82 1.62
CA GLY A 96 12.92 3.69 1.80
C GLY A 96 13.53 2.73 0.79
N GLU A 97 13.87 1.51 1.22
CA GLU A 97 14.56 0.51 0.37
C GLU A 97 13.74 0.12 -0.89
N GLY A 98 12.41 0.20 -0.80
CA GLY A 98 11.48 -0.07 -1.89
C GLY A 98 11.21 1.10 -2.83
N GLY A 99 11.75 2.30 -2.55
CA GLY A 99 11.35 3.54 -3.21
C GLY A 99 11.49 3.49 -4.74
N ASN A 100 12.59 2.93 -5.25
CA ASN A 100 12.80 2.80 -6.70
C ASN A 100 11.74 1.89 -7.36
N HIS A 101 11.33 0.82 -6.69
CA HIS A 101 10.30 -0.08 -7.20
C HIS A 101 8.93 0.59 -7.21
N LEU A 102 8.63 1.41 -6.20
CA LEU A 102 7.41 2.23 -6.16
C LEU A 102 7.36 3.20 -7.35
N ILE A 103 8.44 3.93 -7.62
CA ILE A 103 8.54 4.86 -8.76
C ILE A 103 8.19 4.14 -10.07
N HIS A 104 8.79 2.97 -10.32
CA HIS A 104 8.52 2.23 -11.54
C HIS A 104 7.14 1.57 -11.58
N ALA A 105 6.59 1.15 -10.44
CA ALA A 105 5.20 0.68 -10.38
C ALA A 105 4.21 1.80 -10.71
N ILE A 106 4.45 3.02 -10.21
CA ILE A 106 3.66 4.21 -10.56
C ILE A 106 3.73 4.45 -12.06
N ARG A 107 4.91 4.40 -12.67
CA ARG A 107 5.04 4.59 -14.12
C ARG A 107 4.29 3.53 -14.94
N ARG A 108 4.31 2.27 -14.50
CA ARG A 108 3.63 1.17 -15.20
C ARG A 108 2.11 1.18 -14.99
N ASN A 109 1.63 1.64 -13.83
CA ASN A 109 0.23 1.52 -13.41
C ASN A 109 -0.26 0.07 -13.30
N ILE A 110 0.55 -0.82 -12.70
CA ILE A 110 0.17 -2.22 -12.47
C ILE A 110 -1.08 -2.28 -11.57
N ASN A 111 -2.06 -3.13 -11.87
CA ASN A 111 -3.32 -3.23 -11.13
C ASN A 111 -3.16 -3.96 -9.79
N ILE A 112 -2.55 -3.28 -8.81
CA ILE A 112 -2.36 -3.71 -7.43
C ILE A 112 -2.67 -2.56 -6.46
N THR A 113 -3.05 -2.91 -5.22
CA THR A 113 -3.24 -1.92 -4.14
C THR A 113 -2.07 -1.97 -3.17
N VAL A 114 -1.42 -0.84 -2.90
CA VAL A 114 -0.32 -0.71 -1.95
C VAL A 114 -0.79 0.05 -0.72
N ILE A 115 -0.88 -0.66 0.41
CA ILE A 115 -1.26 -0.14 1.72
C ILE A 115 0.01 0.06 2.52
N VAL A 116 0.38 1.32 2.77
CA VAL A 116 1.61 1.66 3.48
C VAL A 116 1.29 2.03 4.91
N HIS A 117 1.89 1.33 5.86
CA HIS A 117 1.73 1.57 7.28
C HIS A 117 2.74 2.64 7.72
N ASN A 118 2.31 3.88 7.78
CA ASN A 118 3.18 5.02 8.01
C ASN A 118 3.22 5.44 9.48
N ASN A 119 4.16 4.87 10.23
CA ASN A 119 4.43 5.22 11.64
C ASN A 119 5.64 6.15 11.81
N GLN A 120 6.30 6.51 10.72
CA GLN A 120 7.47 7.38 10.68
C GLN A 120 8.67 6.83 11.47
N VAL A 121 8.80 5.50 11.58
CA VAL A 121 9.90 4.87 12.32
C VAL A 121 10.13 3.41 11.91
N TYR A 122 11.39 2.99 11.79
CA TYR A 122 11.74 1.57 11.66
C TYR A 122 11.52 0.82 13.00
N ALA A 123 10.28 0.44 13.25
CA ALA A 123 9.87 -0.13 14.54
C ALA A 123 10.46 -1.53 14.80
N LEU A 124 10.57 -2.39 13.78
CA LEU A 124 11.07 -3.77 13.96
C LEU A 124 12.55 -3.79 14.38
N THR A 125 13.34 -2.89 13.81
CA THR A 125 14.78 -2.75 14.06
C THR A 125 15.10 -1.85 15.25
N LYS A 126 14.09 -1.52 16.06
CA LYS A 126 14.19 -0.81 17.36
C LYS A 126 14.31 0.73 17.28
N GLY A 127 13.69 1.36 16.29
CA GLY A 127 13.30 2.77 16.42
C GLY A 127 14.15 3.79 15.67
N GLN A 128 14.82 3.40 14.58
CA GLN A 128 15.54 4.34 13.70
C GLN A 128 14.55 5.19 12.90
N ALA A 129 14.96 6.40 12.51
CA ALA A 129 14.13 7.26 11.66
C ALA A 129 13.85 6.60 10.31
N SER A 130 12.61 6.70 9.84
CA SER A 130 12.21 6.30 8.49
C SER A 130 12.25 7.50 7.54
N PRO A 131 12.05 7.32 6.22
CA PRO A 131 12.02 8.42 5.27
C PRO A 131 10.88 9.43 5.49
N THR A 132 9.89 9.10 6.32
CA THR A 132 8.76 9.97 6.65
C THR A 132 8.87 10.59 8.05
N SER A 133 9.97 10.35 8.77
CA SER A 133 10.24 10.97 10.07
C SER A 133 10.34 12.49 9.98
N ASP A 134 9.66 13.18 10.88
CA ASP A 134 9.77 14.65 11.03
C ASP A 134 11.24 15.10 11.24
N LEU A 135 11.59 16.26 10.69
CA LEU A 135 12.85 16.95 11.00
C LEU A 135 13.03 17.12 12.52
N GLY A 136 14.27 16.95 12.96
CA GLY A 136 14.64 17.01 14.37
C GLY A 136 14.18 15.81 15.21
N TYR A 137 13.56 14.78 14.61
CA TYR A 137 13.18 13.57 15.35
C TYR A 137 14.43 12.84 15.86
N VAL A 138 14.61 12.80 17.19
CA VAL A 138 15.76 12.18 17.83
C VAL A 138 15.54 10.68 18.01
N THR A 139 16.52 9.89 17.59
CA THR A 139 16.56 8.44 17.84
C THR A 139 17.92 8.04 18.43
N LYS A 140 18.11 6.76 18.74
CA LYS A 140 19.41 6.24 19.19
C LYS A 140 20.53 6.38 18.15
N VAL A 141 20.20 6.40 16.86
CA VAL A 141 21.17 6.50 15.76
C VAL A 141 21.15 7.87 15.06
N GLN A 142 20.13 8.69 15.34
CA GLN A 142 20.10 10.12 15.01
C GLN A 142 20.08 10.94 16.32
N PRO A 143 21.20 11.00 17.08
CA PRO A 143 21.19 11.64 18.40
C PRO A 143 21.04 13.16 18.34
N GLN A 144 21.39 13.79 17.22
CA GLN A 144 21.18 15.22 16.96
C GLN A 144 19.83 15.52 16.28
N GLY A 145 19.01 14.48 16.04
CA GLY A 145 17.78 14.58 15.27
C GLY A 145 17.97 14.32 13.78
N VAL A 146 16.89 13.98 13.08
CA VAL A 146 16.85 13.86 11.61
C VAL A 146 17.10 15.22 10.96
N ILE A 147 18.01 15.26 9.99
CA ILE A 147 18.34 16.47 9.21
C ILE A 147 17.83 16.40 7.77
N ASP A 148 17.50 15.21 7.28
CA ASP A 148 16.99 15.00 5.93
C ASP A 148 15.51 15.40 5.86
N GLU A 149 15.13 16.08 4.78
CA GLU A 149 13.73 16.42 4.53
C GLU A 149 12.88 15.15 4.39
N PRO A 150 11.72 15.08 5.05
CA PRO A 150 10.85 13.92 4.95
C PRO A 150 10.28 13.78 3.53
N ILE A 151 10.19 12.54 3.07
CA ILE A 151 9.44 12.22 1.85
C ILE A 151 7.97 12.53 2.12
N HIS A 152 7.35 13.32 1.23
CA HIS A 152 5.90 13.51 1.16
C HIS A 152 5.28 12.47 0.22
N PRO A 153 4.77 11.32 0.71
CA PRO A 153 4.53 10.18 -0.17
C PRO A 153 3.39 10.39 -1.15
N LEU A 154 2.36 11.13 -0.72
CA LEU A 154 1.25 11.54 -1.58
C LEU A 154 1.71 12.47 -2.68
N THR A 155 2.43 13.55 -2.33
CA THR A 155 2.95 14.53 -3.29
C THR A 155 3.85 13.85 -4.31
N MET A 156 4.78 13.01 -3.85
CA MET A 156 5.66 12.22 -4.71
C MET A 156 4.85 11.34 -5.67
N SER A 157 3.85 10.61 -5.16
CA SER A 157 3.03 9.71 -5.97
C SER A 157 2.24 10.45 -7.05
N ILE A 158 1.62 11.58 -6.70
CA ILE A 158 0.85 12.42 -7.63
C ILE A 158 1.77 13.05 -8.67
N ALA A 159 2.93 13.56 -8.26
CA ALA A 159 3.93 14.15 -9.16
C ALA A 159 4.43 13.13 -10.19
N LEU A 160 4.72 11.90 -9.77
CA LEU A 160 5.10 10.77 -10.63
C LEU A 160 3.96 10.25 -11.52
N GLY A 161 2.73 10.74 -11.32
CA GLY A 161 1.57 10.43 -12.15
C GLY A 161 0.77 9.21 -11.72
N ALA A 162 0.77 8.85 -10.42
CA ALA A 162 -0.04 7.76 -9.90
C ALA A 162 -1.52 7.89 -10.27
N GLY A 163 -2.15 6.74 -10.49
CA GLY A 163 -3.55 6.66 -10.92
C GLY A 163 -4.55 6.91 -9.79
N PHE A 164 -4.22 6.41 -8.60
CA PHE A 164 -5.03 6.54 -7.40
C PHE A 164 -4.11 6.74 -6.19
N VAL A 165 -4.40 7.79 -5.41
CA VAL A 165 -3.65 8.15 -4.20
C VAL A 165 -4.65 8.54 -3.11
N ALA A 166 -4.59 7.86 -1.97
CA ALA A 166 -5.43 8.12 -0.81
C ALA A 166 -4.63 8.16 0.49
N ARG A 167 -5.19 8.83 1.50
CA ARG A 167 -4.69 8.78 2.88
C ARG A 167 -5.77 8.28 3.83
N GLY A 168 -5.42 7.30 4.65
CA GLY A 168 -6.26 6.76 5.72
C GLY A 168 -5.66 7.00 7.09
N PHE A 169 -6.43 6.68 8.14
CA PHE A 169 -5.97 6.71 9.52
C PHE A 169 -6.36 5.40 10.20
N ALA A 170 -5.39 4.73 10.82
CA ALA A 170 -5.62 3.43 11.46
C ALA A 170 -6.66 3.47 12.59
N GLY A 171 -6.87 4.63 13.22
CA GLY A 171 -7.87 4.82 14.27
C GLY A 171 -9.29 5.15 13.77
N ASP A 172 -9.51 5.19 12.45
CA ASP A 172 -10.84 5.36 11.83
C ASP A 172 -11.11 4.19 10.88
N LYS A 173 -11.49 3.05 11.47
CA LYS A 173 -11.65 1.77 10.77
C LYS A 173 -12.59 1.86 9.57
N GLU A 174 -13.75 2.51 9.75
CA GLU A 174 -14.77 2.60 8.70
C GLU A 174 -14.28 3.38 7.50
N HIS A 175 -13.65 4.53 7.74
CA HIS A 175 -13.07 5.34 6.67
C HIS A 175 -11.91 4.62 5.99
N LEU A 176 -10.99 4.01 6.76
CA LEU A 176 -9.88 3.27 6.18
C LEU A 176 -10.35 2.07 5.34
N SER A 177 -11.36 1.33 5.82
CA SER A 177 -11.99 0.26 5.05
C SER A 177 -12.54 0.78 3.72
N LEU A 178 -13.22 1.92 3.71
CA LEU A 178 -13.69 2.55 2.47
C LEU A 178 -12.54 2.88 1.51
N MET A 179 -11.42 3.42 2.02
CA MET A 179 -10.25 3.71 1.18
C MET A 179 -9.65 2.44 0.57
N ILE A 180 -9.54 1.37 1.34
CA ILE A 180 -9.05 0.07 0.86
C ILE A 180 -10.00 -0.48 -0.22
N GLN A 181 -11.31 -0.40 0.00
CA GLN A 181 -12.31 -0.82 -1.00
C GLN A 181 -12.14 -0.07 -2.31
N GLU A 182 -12.00 1.26 -2.26
CA GLU A 182 -11.82 2.08 -3.47
C GLU A 182 -10.48 1.81 -4.16
N GLY A 183 -9.41 1.55 -3.39
CA GLY A 183 -8.11 1.16 -3.94
C GLY A 183 -8.11 -0.21 -4.63
N VAL A 184 -8.87 -1.18 -4.11
CA VAL A 184 -9.00 -2.52 -4.72
C VAL A 184 -9.88 -2.50 -5.97
N LYS A 185 -10.90 -1.65 -6.01
CA LYS A 185 -11.75 -1.46 -7.21
C LYS A 185 -11.03 -0.69 -8.32
N TYR A 186 -10.03 0.11 -7.99
CA TYR A 186 -9.28 0.89 -8.96
C TYR A 186 -8.51 -0.03 -9.92
N ARG A 187 -8.68 0.18 -11.24
CA ARG A 187 -7.99 -0.61 -12.27
C ARG A 187 -6.63 0.00 -12.60
N GLY A 188 -5.68 -0.19 -11.69
CA GLY A 188 -4.33 0.36 -11.80
C GLY A 188 -3.62 0.37 -10.45
N LEU A 189 -2.52 1.11 -10.34
CA LEU A 189 -1.80 1.20 -9.08
C LEU A 189 -2.54 2.15 -8.13
N ALA A 190 -3.04 1.61 -7.03
CA ALA A 190 -3.62 2.37 -5.93
C ALA A 190 -2.64 2.46 -4.76
N ILE A 191 -2.34 3.66 -4.31
CA ILE A 191 -1.46 3.90 -3.15
C ILE A 191 -2.32 4.46 -2.01
N ILE A 192 -2.28 3.79 -0.86
CA ILE A 192 -2.99 4.19 0.36
C ILE A 192 -1.96 4.37 1.47
N ASP A 193 -1.62 5.62 1.75
CA ASP A 193 -0.78 6.00 2.90
C ASP A 193 -1.65 5.97 4.15
N VAL A 194 -1.36 5.06 5.08
CA VAL A 194 -2.15 4.93 6.31
C VAL A 194 -1.37 5.53 7.47
N LEU A 195 -1.85 6.65 7.97
CA LEU A 195 -1.36 7.25 9.20
C LEU A 195 -1.59 6.28 10.34
N GLN A 196 -0.51 5.84 10.98
CA GLN A 196 -0.55 4.93 12.11
C GLN A 196 0.49 5.36 13.15
N TRP A 197 0.36 4.87 14.39
CA TRP A 197 1.24 5.26 15.48
C TRP A 197 2.00 4.05 16.04
N CYS A 198 3.31 4.23 16.24
CA CYS A 198 4.14 3.27 16.94
C CYS A 198 4.23 3.63 18.43
N VAL A 199 3.43 2.96 19.26
CA VAL A 199 3.40 3.20 20.72
C VAL A 199 4.76 3.03 21.40
N THR A 200 5.66 2.23 20.83
CA THR A 200 6.95 1.90 21.45
C THR A 200 8.00 2.97 21.18
N PHE A 201 8.14 3.44 19.94
CA PHE A 201 9.27 4.27 19.52
C PHE A 201 8.88 5.70 19.16
N ASN A 202 7.82 5.91 18.37
CA ASN A 202 7.39 7.27 17.99
C ASN A 202 6.36 7.81 18.99
N LYS A 203 6.84 8.57 19.99
CA LYS A 203 5.99 9.14 21.05
C LYS A 203 5.27 10.42 20.64
N LYS A 204 5.78 11.12 19.62
CA LYS A 204 5.26 12.42 19.14
C LYS A 204 3.98 12.23 18.33
N ASN A 205 4.07 11.51 17.21
CA ASN A 205 2.94 11.27 16.29
C ASN A 205 2.09 10.10 16.80
N ASN A 206 1.52 10.25 17.99
CA ASN A 206 0.64 9.26 18.62
C ASN A 206 -0.83 9.43 18.17
N PHE A 207 -1.71 8.53 18.62
CA PHE A 207 -3.15 8.58 18.30
C PHE A 207 -3.78 9.96 18.55
N ALA A 208 -3.56 10.54 19.74
CA ALA A 208 -4.15 11.83 20.10
C ALA A 208 -3.59 12.98 19.26
N TRP A 209 -2.31 12.90 18.87
CA TRP A 209 -1.70 13.88 17.98
C TRP A 209 -2.42 13.90 16.62
N TYR A 210 -2.59 12.73 16.00
CA TYR A 210 -3.30 12.61 14.72
C TYR A 210 -4.77 13.00 14.86
N LYS A 211 -5.48 12.50 15.89
CA LYS A 211 -6.92 12.72 16.03
C LYS A 211 -7.32 14.20 16.09
N LYS A 212 -6.44 15.06 16.61
CA LYS A 212 -6.65 16.53 16.67
C LYS A 212 -6.44 17.25 15.33
N ARG A 213 -5.78 16.61 14.36
CA ARG A 213 -5.27 17.24 13.12
C ARG A 213 -5.93 16.70 11.86
N ILE A 214 -6.35 15.44 11.89
CA ILE A 214 -6.98 14.80 10.75
C ILE A 214 -8.36 15.38 10.46
N TYR A 215 -8.69 15.53 9.19
CA TYR A 215 -10.04 15.83 8.73
C TYR A 215 -10.33 15.04 7.44
N LYS A 216 -11.60 14.69 7.20
CA LYS A 216 -12.02 14.00 5.98
C LYS A 216 -12.30 15.03 4.90
N LEU A 217 -11.82 14.81 3.68
CA LEU A 217 -12.23 15.60 2.53
C LEU A 217 -13.75 15.40 2.29
N GLY A 218 -14.44 16.51 2.03
CA GLY A 218 -15.88 16.51 1.82
C GLY A 218 -16.29 16.08 0.41
N PRO A 219 -17.60 15.89 0.16
CA PRO A 219 -18.12 15.47 -1.14
C PRO A 219 -17.84 16.47 -2.27
N GLU A 220 -17.64 17.75 -1.93
CA GLU A 220 -17.31 18.83 -2.88
C GLU A 220 -15.86 18.79 -3.38
N TYR A 221 -15.01 17.91 -2.83
CA TYR A 221 -13.62 17.82 -3.25
C TYR A 221 -13.50 17.02 -4.56
N ASP A 222 -13.03 17.69 -5.61
CA ASP A 222 -12.73 17.05 -6.90
C ASP A 222 -11.36 16.34 -6.87
N SER A 223 -11.39 15.02 -6.68
CA SER A 223 -10.19 14.18 -6.69
C SER A 223 -9.55 14.00 -8.08
N SER A 224 -10.13 14.52 -9.16
CA SER A 224 -9.54 14.47 -10.51
C SER A 224 -8.63 15.67 -10.83
N ASP A 225 -8.75 16.76 -10.06
CA ASP A 225 -7.93 17.96 -10.18
C ASP A 225 -6.52 17.72 -9.59
N LYS A 226 -5.53 17.51 -10.48
CA LYS A 226 -4.15 17.23 -10.07
C LYS A 226 -3.51 18.37 -9.28
N THR A 227 -3.84 19.63 -9.59
CA THR A 227 -3.26 20.80 -8.91
C THR A 227 -3.77 20.88 -7.48
N LYS A 228 -5.09 20.78 -7.29
CA LYS A 228 -5.68 20.71 -5.94
C LYS A 228 -5.19 19.50 -5.16
N ALA A 229 -5.00 18.37 -5.83
CA ALA A 229 -4.45 17.17 -5.20
C ALA A 229 -3.03 17.38 -4.68
N LEU A 230 -2.17 18.09 -5.42
CA LEU A 230 -0.82 18.46 -4.97
C LEU A 230 -0.84 19.44 -3.80
N GLU A 231 -1.74 20.42 -3.81
CA GLU A 231 -1.94 21.33 -2.67
C GLU A 231 -2.39 20.57 -1.42
N LYS A 232 -3.38 19.69 -1.55
CA LYS A 232 -3.88 18.86 -0.44
C LYS A 232 -2.85 17.86 0.05
N SER A 233 -2.03 17.28 -0.82
CA SER A 233 -1.01 16.32 -0.39
C SER A 233 0.10 16.92 0.46
N LEU A 234 0.33 18.24 0.34
CA LEU A 234 1.30 18.99 1.13
C LEU A 234 0.78 19.43 2.50
N GLU A 235 -0.54 19.39 2.75
CA GLU A 235 -1.10 19.74 4.05
C GLU A 235 -0.57 18.79 5.15
N TRP A 236 0.19 19.35 6.08
CA TRP A 236 0.78 18.69 7.25
C TRP A 236 0.88 19.68 8.42
N GLY A 237 1.03 19.17 9.64
CA GLY A 237 1.02 20.00 10.86
C GLY A 237 -0.37 20.09 11.46
N ASP A 238 -1.00 21.26 11.47
CA ASP A 238 -2.27 21.47 12.17
C ASP A 238 -3.48 20.81 11.49
N ARG A 239 -3.39 20.58 10.18
CA ARG A 239 -4.45 19.96 9.39
C ARG A 239 -3.86 18.89 8.48
N ILE A 240 -4.48 17.72 8.49
CA ILE A 240 -4.05 16.57 7.68
C ILE A 240 -5.27 15.96 6.98
N PRO A 241 -5.35 16.04 5.64
CA PRO A 241 -6.50 15.52 4.91
C PRO A 241 -6.49 13.99 4.85
N LEU A 242 -7.67 13.40 5.03
CA LEU A 242 -7.98 12.00 4.80
C LEU A 242 -8.97 11.87 3.64
N GLY A 243 -8.86 10.76 2.90
CA GLY A 243 -9.73 10.46 1.77
C GLY A 243 -8.94 10.13 0.52
N ILE A 244 -9.65 10.06 -0.60
CA ILE A 244 -9.05 9.96 -1.93
C ILE A 244 -8.52 11.36 -2.30
N ILE A 245 -7.21 11.51 -2.33
CA ILE A 245 -6.56 12.79 -2.63
C ILE A 245 -6.50 12.99 -4.15
N TYR A 246 -6.23 11.91 -4.90
CA TYR A 246 -6.16 11.94 -6.35
C TYR A 246 -6.68 10.64 -6.96
N LYS A 247 -7.45 10.74 -8.04
CA LYS A 247 -7.95 9.62 -8.84
C LYS A 247 -8.10 10.03 -10.29
N ASN A 248 -7.55 9.26 -11.21
CA ASN A 248 -7.72 9.44 -12.66
C ASN A 248 -8.01 8.11 -13.37
N GLY A 249 -8.44 8.19 -14.63
CA GLY A 249 -8.84 7.01 -15.43
C GLY A 249 -7.75 6.43 -16.33
N ARG A 250 -6.46 6.61 -16.03
CA ARG A 250 -5.40 6.07 -16.91
C ARG A 250 -5.45 4.52 -16.92
N PRO A 251 -5.23 3.87 -18.08
CA PRO A 251 -5.33 2.41 -18.20
C PRO A 251 -4.29 1.70 -17.33
N SER A 252 -4.62 0.51 -16.86
CA SER A 252 -3.64 -0.32 -16.16
C SER A 252 -2.56 -0.83 -17.12
N PHE A 253 -1.42 -1.27 -16.58
CA PHE A 253 -0.36 -1.87 -17.41
C PHE A 253 -0.87 -3.06 -18.23
N GLU A 254 -1.67 -3.92 -17.61
CA GLU A 254 -2.25 -5.12 -18.20
C GLU A 254 -3.17 -4.77 -19.38
N GLU A 255 -3.94 -3.69 -19.24
CA GLU A 255 -4.80 -3.16 -20.31
C GLU A 255 -3.98 -2.54 -21.44
N ALA A 256 -2.95 -1.76 -21.12
CA ALA A 256 -2.10 -1.09 -22.09
C ALA A 256 -1.16 -2.05 -22.85
N TYR A 257 -0.66 -3.10 -22.20
CA TYR A 257 0.19 -4.14 -22.80
C TYR A 257 -0.63 -5.11 -23.67
N GLY A 258 -1.94 -5.19 -23.48
CA GLY A 258 -2.81 -6.12 -24.21
C GLY A 258 -2.71 -7.56 -23.72
N LEU A 259 -2.54 -7.77 -22.41
CA LEU A 259 -2.59 -9.13 -21.85
C LEU A 259 -3.96 -9.77 -22.14
N PRO A 260 -4.02 -11.08 -22.47
CA PRO A 260 -5.27 -11.77 -22.69
C PRO A 260 -6.22 -11.60 -21.49
N LYS A 261 -7.40 -11.04 -21.75
CA LYS A 261 -8.41 -10.78 -20.71
C LYS A 261 -9.11 -12.07 -20.26
N ASP A 262 -9.19 -13.03 -21.16
CA ASP A 262 -10.01 -14.24 -20.98
C ASP A 262 -9.23 -15.36 -20.29
N LYS A 263 -7.90 -15.39 -20.46
CA LYS A 263 -7.03 -16.44 -19.91
C LYS A 263 -5.81 -15.83 -19.22
N ALA A 264 -5.60 -16.20 -17.96
CA ALA A 264 -4.42 -15.79 -17.21
C ALA A 264 -3.18 -16.57 -17.69
N LEU A 265 -1.99 -15.96 -17.63
CA LEU A 265 -0.73 -16.57 -18.07
C LEU A 265 -0.45 -17.91 -17.37
N VAL A 266 -0.80 -18.03 -16.09
CA VAL A 266 -0.67 -19.28 -15.31
C VAL A 266 -1.50 -20.44 -15.87
N ASN A 267 -2.52 -20.15 -16.68
CA ASN A 267 -3.37 -21.15 -17.31
C ASN A 267 -2.95 -21.43 -18.76
N GLU A 268 -1.95 -20.72 -19.30
CA GLU A 268 -1.51 -20.93 -20.68
C GLU A 268 -0.79 -22.27 -20.85
N GLU A 269 -1.12 -22.97 -21.93
CA GLU A 269 -0.42 -24.20 -22.29
C GLU A 269 0.89 -23.83 -22.99
N ILE A 270 1.99 -24.42 -22.51
CA ILE A 270 3.29 -24.23 -23.13
C ILE A 270 3.42 -25.26 -24.25
N GLU A 271 3.59 -24.78 -25.49
CA GLU A 271 3.84 -25.62 -26.66
C GLU A 271 5.28 -25.41 -27.17
N PRO A 272 6.27 -26.22 -26.73
CA PRO A 272 7.67 -26.05 -27.14
C PRO A 272 7.88 -26.10 -28.66
N GLY A 273 7.04 -26.83 -29.40
CA GLY A 273 7.12 -26.94 -30.86
C GLY A 273 6.90 -25.62 -31.60
N LYS A 274 6.22 -24.63 -31.01
CA LYS A 274 6.07 -23.29 -31.61
C LYS A 274 7.41 -22.54 -31.71
N VAL A 275 8.35 -22.83 -30.80
CA VAL A 275 9.70 -22.25 -30.84
C VAL A 275 10.45 -22.71 -32.09
N SER A 276 10.21 -23.93 -32.57
CA SER A 276 10.85 -24.45 -33.78
C SER A 276 10.46 -23.66 -35.03
N LEU A 277 9.31 -22.99 -35.07
CA LEU A 277 8.94 -22.12 -36.19
C LEU A 277 9.77 -20.83 -36.17
N ALA A 278 9.94 -20.20 -35.01
CA ALA A 278 10.79 -19.02 -34.86
C ALA A 278 12.27 -19.33 -35.12
N LEU A 279 12.75 -20.51 -34.72
CA LEU A 279 14.13 -20.94 -34.98
C LEU A 279 14.42 -21.14 -36.48
N LYS A 280 13.42 -21.49 -37.29
CA LYS A 280 13.57 -21.60 -38.75
C LYS A 280 13.76 -20.25 -39.44
N GLU A 281 13.38 -19.14 -38.82
CA GLU A 281 13.63 -17.79 -39.35
C GLU A 281 15.07 -17.32 -39.05
N PHE A 282 15.76 -17.98 -38.12
CA PHE A 282 17.14 -17.67 -37.72
C PHE A 282 18.19 -18.57 -38.41
N LEU A 283 17.77 -19.67 -39.04
CA LEU A 283 18.63 -20.63 -39.76
C LEU A 283 18.49 -20.44 -41.28
#